data_AF-A0A519NSC9-F1
#
_entry.id   AF-A0A519NSC9-F1
#
_cell.length_a   1.000
_cell.length_b   1.000
_cell.length_c   1.000
_cell.angle_alpha   90.00
_cell.angle_beta   90.00
_cell.angle_gamma   90.00
#
_symmetry.space_group_name_H-M   'P 1'
#
loop_
_entity.id
_entity.type
_entity.pdbx_description
1 polymer ?
#
loop_
_entity_poly.entity_id
_entity_poly.type
_entity_poly.pdbx_seq_one_letter_code
_entity_poly.pdbx_strand_id
1 'polypeptide(L)'
;MNEQNLEYLKKSLDYLGFGTKLNDVLESAISREIPAFTLGVNQSYTSAQAKKAPTVGSDQMRVMLNFNRSKQSDMYFLNDYEVTLVKAGSALPIKQIFDLERDNRITALQAYKLLSGNSLERDVYTKAENGEAAEKKRVWFKLNLDVQDAFGNHPLKKFYPEFKFDLSESINKYPFKGLTELEKEGMMRVLRNGNLAQADMLIGRKSVSVFVTANPQFKGLDVYDKNMSIIRQDEIFPKQINEPTHNQQKTRTPSFETEIGSESAQDRASWESSQKNSSQDQEISR
;
A
#
# COMPACT_ATOMS: atom_id res chain seq x y z
N MET A 1 -16.28 -15.60 -31.36
CA MET A 1 -15.96 -15.34 -29.94
C MET A 1 -14.90 -16.34 -29.50
N ASN A 2 -13.86 -15.90 -28.79
CA ASN A 2 -12.81 -16.79 -28.27
C ASN A 2 -13.22 -17.31 -26.88
N GLU A 3 -13.80 -18.53 -26.84
CA GLU A 3 -14.33 -19.13 -25.61
C GLU A 3 -13.29 -19.31 -24.51
N GLN A 4 -12.06 -19.70 -24.89
CA GLN A 4 -10.97 -19.90 -23.93
C GLN A 4 -10.54 -18.59 -23.27
N ASN A 5 -10.48 -17.51 -24.04
CA ASN A 5 -10.19 -16.18 -23.53
C ASN A 5 -11.32 -15.65 -22.63
N LEU A 6 -12.59 -15.85 -23.01
CA LEU A 6 -13.73 -15.48 -22.17
C LEU A 6 -13.68 -16.20 -20.81
N GLU A 7 -13.47 -17.51 -20.82
CA GLU A 7 -13.36 -18.32 -19.60
C GLU A 7 -12.17 -17.89 -18.71
N TYR A 8 -11.03 -17.55 -19.33
CA TYR A 8 -9.89 -16.99 -18.62
C TYR A 8 -10.21 -15.65 -17.94
N LEU A 9 -10.94 -14.76 -18.62
CA LEU A 9 -11.34 -13.48 -18.06
C LEU A 9 -12.35 -13.64 -16.93
N LYS A 10 -13.34 -14.55 -17.06
CA LYS A 10 -14.29 -14.89 -15.99
C LYS A 10 -13.57 -15.39 -14.74
N LYS A 11 -12.62 -16.33 -14.90
CA LYS A 11 -11.77 -16.80 -13.80
C LYS A 11 -10.93 -15.69 -13.19
N SER A 12 -10.34 -14.83 -14.03
CA SER A 12 -9.54 -13.68 -13.56
C SER A 12 -10.36 -12.73 -12.69
N LEU A 13 -11.61 -12.44 -13.07
CA LEU A 13 -12.52 -11.63 -12.26
C LEU A 13 -12.83 -12.27 -10.91
N ASP A 14 -13.03 -13.59 -10.87
CA ASP A 14 -13.24 -14.32 -9.62
C ASP A 14 -12.00 -14.25 -8.70
N TYR A 15 -10.81 -14.55 -9.24
CA TYR A 15 -9.54 -14.46 -8.49
C TYR A 15 -9.23 -13.05 -7.96
N LEU A 16 -9.63 -12.01 -8.69
CA LEU A 16 -9.47 -10.61 -8.28
C LEU A 16 -10.51 -10.18 -7.23
N GLY A 17 -11.48 -11.04 -6.90
CA GLY A 17 -12.49 -10.77 -5.87
C GLY A 17 -13.73 -10.03 -6.37
N PHE A 18 -14.00 -10.06 -7.68
CA PHE A 18 -15.22 -9.51 -8.28
C PHE A 18 -16.33 -10.56 -8.44
N GLY A 19 -15.98 -11.85 -8.34
CA GLY A 19 -16.91 -12.96 -8.47
C GLY A 19 -17.51 -13.05 -9.88
N THR A 20 -18.72 -13.60 -9.97
CA THR A 20 -19.38 -13.91 -11.25
C THR A 20 -20.39 -12.87 -11.72
N LYS A 21 -20.64 -11.81 -10.94
CA LYS A 21 -21.71 -10.81 -11.21
C LYS A 21 -21.52 -10.06 -12.53
N LEU A 22 -20.30 -10.02 -13.05
CA LEU A 22 -19.95 -9.32 -14.28
C LEU A 22 -19.85 -10.26 -15.50
N ASN A 23 -20.07 -11.57 -15.32
CA ASN A 23 -19.83 -12.56 -16.37
C ASN A 23 -20.73 -12.35 -17.60
N ASP A 24 -22.02 -12.10 -17.39
CA ASP A 24 -22.99 -11.93 -18.49
C ASP A 24 -22.73 -10.66 -19.28
N VAL A 25 -22.41 -9.55 -18.60
CA VAL A 25 -22.11 -8.28 -19.25
C VAL A 25 -20.76 -8.31 -19.97
N LEU A 26 -19.77 -9.02 -19.43
CA LEU A 26 -18.49 -9.29 -20.07
C LEU A 26 -18.69 -10.09 -21.37
N GLU A 27 -19.43 -11.20 -21.29
CA GLU A 27 -19.73 -12.07 -22.43
C GLU A 27 -20.50 -11.31 -23.53
N SER A 28 -21.49 -10.50 -23.14
CA SER A 28 -22.23 -9.65 -24.07
C SER A 28 -21.31 -8.64 -24.79
N ALA A 29 -20.41 -7.96 -24.07
CA ALA A 29 -19.48 -7.00 -24.65
C ALA A 29 -18.51 -7.65 -25.64
N ILE A 30 -17.98 -8.83 -25.30
CA ILE A 30 -17.07 -9.61 -26.15
C ILE A 30 -17.80 -10.17 -27.37
N SER A 31 -19.02 -10.69 -27.20
CA SER A 31 -19.85 -11.22 -28.30
C SER A 31 -20.22 -10.16 -29.33
N ARG A 32 -20.38 -8.90 -28.87
CA ARG A 32 -20.65 -7.73 -29.71
C ARG A 32 -19.38 -7.10 -30.30
N GLU A 33 -18.23 -7.70 -30.07
CA GLU A 33 -16.93 -7.26 -30.57
C GLU A 33 -16.56 -5.81 -30.20
N ILE A 34 -16.98 -5.34 -29.03
CA ILE A 34 -16.73 -3.96 -28.59
C ILE A 34 -15.22 -3.76 -28.35
N PRO A 35 -14.53 -2.85 -29.06
CA PRO A 35 -13.06 -2.79 -29.05
C PRO A 35 -12.45 -2.36 -27.70
N ALA A 36 -13.16 -1.54 -26.92
CA ALA A 36 -12.80 -1.16 -25.57
C ALA A 36 -14.06 -0.89 -24.74
N PHE A 37 -14.10 -1.36 -23.51
CA PHE A 37 -15.25 -1.18 -22.62
C PHE A 37 -14.83 -1.23 -21.15
N THR A 38 -15.68 -0.70 -20.29
CA THR A 38 -15.46 -0.68 -18.84
C THR A 38 -16.63 -1.33 -18.13
N LEU A 39 -16.36 -2.20 -17.16
CA LEU A 39 -17.37 -2.85 -16.33
C LEU A 39 -17.32 -2.30 -14.90
N GLY A 40 -18.44 -1.80 -14.41
CA GLY A 40 -18.56 -1.21 -13.07
C GLY A 40 -19.10 -2.20 -12.04
N VAL A 41 -18.52 -2.23 -10.84
CA VAL A 41 -19.06 -2.95 -9.68
C VAL A 41 -18.92 -2.12 -8.41
N ASN A 42 -19.95 -2.14 -7.57
CA ASN A 42 -19.92 -1.51 -6.26
C ASN A 42 -19.78 -2.58 -5.16
N GLN A 43 -18.96 -2.29 -4.17
CA GLN A 43 -18.73 -3.13 -2.99
C GLN A 43 -18.84 -2.26 -1.73
N SER A 44 -19.25 -2.88 -0.63
CA SER A 44 -19.39 -2.22 0.67
C SER A 44 -18.56 -2.98 1.70
N TYR A 45 -17.78 -2.25 2.49
CA TYR A 45 -16.91 -2.82 3.52
C TYR A 45 -17.20 -2.20 4.88
N THR A 46 -17.27 -3.03 5.92
CA THR A 46 -17.43 -2.54 7.29
C THR A 46 -16.08 -2.20 7.88
N SER A 47 -15.83 -0.91 8.11
CA SER A 47 -14.61 -0.42 8.78
C SER A 47 -14.60 -0.78 10.28
N ALA A 48 -13.44 -0.69 10.92
CA ALA A 48 -13.34 -0.89 12.37
C ALA A 48 -14.18 0.12 13.17
N GLN A 49 -14.33 1.36 12.66
CA GLN A 49 -15.17 2.41 13.25
C GLN A 49 -16.66 2.04 13.15
N ALA A 50 -17.10 1.57 11.98
CA ALA A 50 -18.48 1.16 11.72
C ALA A 50 -18.95 0.01 12.64
N LYS A 51 -18.05 -0.90 13.00
CA LYS A 51 -18.37 -1.99 13.96
C LYS A 51 -18.71 -1.49 15.36
N LYS A 52 -18.21 -0.31 15.76
CA LYS A 52 -18.45 0.26 17.09
C LYS A 52 -19.58 1.28 17.12
N ALA A 53 -19.84 1.95 16.00
CA ALA A 53 -20.93 2.91 15.84
C ALA A 53 -21.68 2.62 14.54
N PRO A 54 -22.74 1.79 14.56
CA PRO A 54 -23.50 1.39 13.37
C PRO A 54 -24.10 2.58 12.60
N THR A 55 -24.26 3.73 13.26
CA THR A 55 -24.73 4.99 12.68
C THR A 55 -23.76 5.61 11.67
N VAL A 56 -22.48 5.24 11.70
CA VAL A 56 -21.44 5.76 10.80
C VAL A 56 -21.54 5.15 9.39
N GLY A 57 -22.19 3.98 9.26
CA GLY A 57 -22.37 3.28 7.97
C GLY A 57 -21.14 2.48 7.54
N SER A 58 -21.15 1.97 6.30
CA SER A 58 -20.05 1.20 5.71
C SER A 58 -19.28 2.01 4.69
N ASP A 59 -18.00 1.70 4.50
CA ASP A 59 -17.18 2.25 3.43
C ASP A 59 -17.74 1.78 2.07
N GLN A 60 -17.87 2.71 1.13
CA GLN A 60 -18.38 2.43 -0.21
C GLN A 60 -17.24 2.44 -1.21
N MET A 61 -17.07 1.33 -1.95
CA MET A 61 -16.04 1.18 -2.96
C MET A 61 -16.67 0.97 -4.33
N ARG A 62 -16.39 1.87 -5.27
CA ARG A 62 -16.71 1.71 -6.70
C ARG A 62 -15.47 1.22 -7.43
N VAL A 63 -15.63 0.22 -8.28
CA VAL A 63 -14.57 -0.32 -9.13
C VAL A 63 -15.00 -0.25 -10.59
N MET A 64 -14.10 0.20 -11.46
CA MET A 64 -14.28 0.28 -12.91
C MET A 64 -13.16 -0.51 -13.59
N LEU A 65 -13.50 -1.65 -14.17
CA LEU A 65 -12.58 -2.61 -14.79
C LEU A 65 -12.43 -2.34 -16.29
N ASN A 66 -11.23 -2.04 -16.76
CA ASN A 66 -10.99 -1.59 -18.13
C ASN A 66 -10.51 -2.74 -19.04
N PHE A 67 -11.28 -3.00 -20.09
CA PHE A 67 -11.02 -4.05 -21.06
C PHE A 67 -10.74 -3.47 -22.45
N ASN A 68 -9.87 -4.14 -23.21
CA ASN A 68 -9.65 -3.86 -24.62
C ASN A 68 -9.49 -5.15 -25.43
N ARG A 69 -9.87 -5.07 -26.72
CA ARG A 69 -9.57 -6.10 -27.71
C ARG A 69 -8.15 -5.90 -28.24
N SER A 70 -7.46 -7.01 -28.47
CA SER A 70 -6.22 -7.05 -29.24
C SER A 70 -6.41 -6.46 -30.63
N LYS A 71 -5.39 -5.73 -31.12
CA LYS A 71 -5.35 -5.29 -32.52
C LYS A 71 -4.90 -6.39 -33.48
N GLN A 72 -4.32 -7.47 -32.95
CA GLN A 72 -3.65 -8.52 -33.72
C GLN A 72 -4.34 -9.88 -33.60
N SER A 73 -5.35 -10.00 -32.73
CA SER A 73 -6.07 -11.26 -32.48
C SER A 73 -7.50 -10.98 -32.02
N ASP A 74 -8.28 -12.04 -31.82
CA ASP A 74 -9.62 -11.97 -31.24
C ASP A 74 -9.65 -11.95 -29.71
N MET A 75 -8.48 -11.84 -29.06
CA MET A 75 -8.35 -11.82 -27.61
C MET A 75 -8.76 -10.49 -26.99
N TYR A 76 -9.31 -10.57 -25.79
CA TYR A 76 -9.57 -9.46 -24.90
C TYR A 76 -8.68 -9.54 -23.67
N PHE A 77 -8.31 -8.37 -23.15
CA PHE A 77 -7.49 -8.22 -21.96
C PHE A 77 -8.16 -7.31 -20.94
N LEU A 78 -7.99 -7.67 -19.67
CA LEU A 78 -8.21 -6.77 -18.53
C LEU A 78 -6.85 -6.17 -18.17
N ASN A 79 -6.67 -4.87 -18.35
CA ASN A 79 -5.35 -4.23 -18.18
C ASN A 79 -5.19 -3.61 -16.80
N ASP A 80 -6.20 -2.84 -16.40
CA ASP A 80 -6.21 -2.08 -15.16
C ASP A 80 -7.64 -1.94 -14.63
N TYR A 81 -7.74 -1.44 -13.41
CA TYR A 81 -9.01 -1.03 -12.84
C TYR A 81 -8.85 0.19 -11.96
N GLU A 82 -9.83 1.07 -12.04
CA GLU A 82 -9.94 2.24 -11.17
C GLU A 82 -10.79 1.90 -9.95
N VAL A 83 -10.31 2.28 -8.77
CA VAL A 83 -11.00 2.15 -7.50
C VAL A 83 -11.26 3.55 -6.95
N THR A 84 -12.51 3.80 -6.55
CA THR A 84 -12.88 4.96 -5.76
C THR A 84 -13.44 4.49 -4.41
N LEU A 85 -12.80 4.89 -3.31
CA LEU A 85 -13.22 4.58 -1.95
C LEU A 85 -13.77 5.84 -1.26
N VAL A 86 -15.00 5.75 -0.77
CA VAL A 86 -15.59 6.73 0.16
C VAL A 86 -15.67 6.08 1.53
N LYS A 87 -14.85 6.55 2.46
CA LYS A 87 -14.84 6.04 3.83
C LYS A 87 -16.07 6.53 4.59
N ALA A 88 -16.61 5.69 5.44
CA ALA A 88 -17.72 6.02 6.32
C ALA A 88 -17.35 7.26 7.17
N GLY A 89 -18.24 8.25 7.21
CA GLY A 89 -17.99 9.52 7.90
C GLY A 89 -17.03 10.49 7.19
N SER A 90 -16.52 10.16 6.01
CA SER A 90 -15.74 11.08 5.15
C SER A 90 -16.51 11.42 3.88
N ALA A 91 -16.49 12.69 3.49
CA ALA A 91 -17.05 13.13 2.20
C ALA A 91 -16.03 13.04 1.04
N LEU A 92 -14.74 12.87 1.34
CA LEU A 92 -13.68 12.91 0.34
C LEU A 92 -13.41 11.51 -0.22
N PRO A 93 -13.63 11.28 -1.53
CA PRO A 93 -13.27 10.04 -2.18
C PRO A 93 -11.75 9.93 -2.37
N ILE A 94 -11.22 8.72 -2.17
CA ILE A 94 -9.85 8.36 -2.49
C ILE A 94 -9.89 7.55 -3.79
N LYS A 95 -9.10 7.97 -4.78
CA LYS A 95 -9.04 7.32 -6.11
C LYS A 95 -7.67 6.67 -6.32
N GLN A 96 -7.68 5.49 -6.93
CA GLN A 96 -6.45 4.81 -7.34
C GLN A 96 -6.72 3.92 -8.56
N ILE A 97 -5.84 3.97 -9.54
CA ILE A 97 -5.78 3.00 -10.63
C ILE A 97 -4.72 1.94 -10.30
N PHE A 98 -5.10 0.67 -10.42
CA PHE A 98 -4.19 -0.47 -10.30
C PHE A 98 -4.05 -1.15 -11.66
N ASP A 99 -2.81 -1.23 -12.13
CA ASP A 99 -2.44 -1.97 -13.34
C ASP A 99 -2.16 -3.43 -12.96
N LEU A 100 -2.78 -4.38 -13.67
CA LEU A 100 -2.72 -5.79 -13.31
C LEU A 100 -1.30 -6.38 -13.43
N GLU A 101 -0.52 -5.97 -14.43
CA GLU A 101 0.85 -6.47 -14.63
C GLU A 101 1.81 -5.75 -13.69
N ARG A 102 1.83 -4.42 -13.75
CA ARG A 102 2.77 -3.58 -12.98
C ARG A 102 2.56 -3.70 -11.48
N ASP A 103 1.31 -3.75 -11.03
CA ASP A 103 0.98 -3.70 -9.60
C ASP A 103 0.76 -5.09 -8.98
N ASN A 104 1.14 -6.16 -9.69
CA ASN A 104 1.10 -7.54 -9.21
C ASN A 104 -0.32 -8.03 -8.85
N ARG A 105 -1.31 -7.72 -9.69
CA ARG A 105 -2.69 -8.22 -9.57
C ARG A 105 -3.27 -8.03 -8.16
N ILE A 106 -3.20 -6.79 -7.66
CA ILE A 106 -3.93 -6.40 -6.44
C ILE A 106 -5.40 -6.80 -6.60
N THR A 107 -5.98 -7.44 -5.58
CA THR A 107 -7.40 -7.82 -5.59
C THR A 107 -8.27 -6.67 -5.07
N ALA A 108 -9.58 -6.75 -5.28
CA ALA A 108 -10.53 -5.74 -4.80
C ALA A 108 -10.40 -5.49 -3.27
N LEU A 109 -10.29 -6.56 -2.48
CA LEU A 109 -10.11 -6.46 -1.03
C LEU A 109 -8.75 -5.86 -0.65
N GLN A 110 -7.70 -6.14 -1.41
CA GLN A 110 -6.38 -5.57 -1.15
C GLN A 110 -6.30 -4.09 -1.54
N ALA A 111 -6.93 -3.70 -2.65
CA ALA A 111 -7.11 -2.31 -3.01
C ALA A 111 -7.82 -1.55 -1.89
N TYR A 112 -8.96 -2.06 -1.38
CA TYR A 112 -9.64 -1.47 -0.24
C TYR A 112 -8.71 -1.24 0.97
N LYS A 113 -7.87 -2.21 1.31
CA LYS A 113 -6.90 -2.10 2.42
C LYS A 113 -5.84 -1.03 2.17
N LEU A 114 -5.28 -0.98 0.96
CA LEU A 114 -4.30 0.02 0.56
C LEU A 114 -4.91 1.44 0.60
N LEU A 115 -6.11 1.64 0.04
CA LEU A 115 -6.82 2.92 0.07
C LEU A 115 -7.27 3.30 1.49
N SER A 116 -7.41 2.33 2.38
CA SER A 116 -7.67 2.57 3.80
C SER A 116 -6.43 3.05 4.58
N GLY A 117 -5.24 3.06 3.95
CA GLY A 117 -3.96 3.48 4.53
C GLY A 117 -3.10 2.33 5.07
N ASN A 118 -3.60 1.09 4.99
CA ASN A 118 -2.90 -0.09 5.50
C ASN A 118 -1.81 -0.55 4.52
N SER A 119 -0.86 -1.32 5.05
CA SER A 119 0.17 -1.99 4.25
C SER A 119 -0.08 -3.48 4.24
N LEU A 120 0.22 -4.17 3.14
CA LEU A 120 0.04 -5.62 3.02
C LEU A 120 1.24 -6.28 2.36
N GLU A 121 1.51 -7.53 2.70
CA GLU A 121 2.55 -8.36 2.12
C GLU A 121 1.95 -9.27 1.04
N ARG A 122 2.66 -9.39 -0.08
CA ARG A 122 2.34 -10.35 -1.13
C ARG A 122 3.59 -11.01 -1.66
N ASP A 123 3.38 -12.20 -2.20
CA ASP A 123 4.38 -12.84 -3.05
C ASP A 123 4.42 -12.16 -4.42
N VAL A 124 5.61 -11.76 -4.84
CA VAL A 124 5.94 -11.21 -6.16
C VAL A 124 6.90 -12.17 -6.84
N TYR A 125 6.59 -12.51 -8.09
CA TYR A 125 7.42 -13.39 -8.92
C TYR A 125 8.21 -12.53 -9.89
N THR A 126 9.52 -12.60 -9.83
CA THR A 126 10.39 -11.89 -10.78
C THR A 126 10.52 -12.71 -12.06
N LYS A 127 10.57 -12.03 -13.21
CA LYS A 127 10.83 -12.71 -14.49
C LYS A 127 12.25 -13.27 -14.41
N ALA A 128 12.41 -14.57 -14.61
CA ALA A 128 13.73 -15.18 -14.69
C ALA A 128 14.40 -14.72 -15.99
N GLU A 129 15.60 -14.16 -15.87
CA GLU A 129 16.49 -13.99 -17.01
C GLU A 129 17.24 -15.32 -17.19
N ASN A 130 17.37 -15.78 -18.44
CA ASN A 130 18.20 -16.94 -18.83
C ASN A 130 17.66 -18.36 -18.49
N GLY A 131 16.35 -18.53 -18.37
CA GLY A 131 15.74 -19.88 -18.24
C GLY A 131 15.76 -20.45 -16.81
N GLU A 132 16.11 -19.65 -15.81
CA GLU A 132 15.98 -20.01 -14.40
C GLU A 132 14.52 -19.99 -13.93
N ALA A 133 14.25 -20.53 -12.74
CA ALA A 133 12.92 -20.44 -12.13
C ALA A 133 12.69 -19.02 -11.61
N ALA A 134 11.48 -18.48 -11.87
CA ALA A 134 11.06 -17.18 -11.34
C ALA A 134 11.27 -17.11 -9.82
N GLU A 135 12.11 -16.17 -9.35
CA GLU A 135 12.35 -16.00 -7.92
C GLU A 135 11.11 -15.40 -7.25
N LYS A 136 10.63 -16.07 -6.21
CA LYS A 136 9.48 -15.66 -5.40
C LYS A 136 9.96 -14.83 -4.20
N LYS A 137 9.62 -13.54 -4.17
CA LYS A 137 9.93 -12.62 -3.07
C LYS A 137 8.68 -12.18 -2.33
N ARG A 138 8.75 -12.07 -0.99
CA ARG A 138 7.72 -11.42 -0.18
C ARG A 138 7.95 -9.93 -0.17
N VAL A 139 6.96 -9.16 -0.61
CA VAL A 139 7.07 -7.72 -0.82
C VAL A 139 5.90 -7.03 -0.13
N TRP A 140 6.19 -5.97 0.60
CA TRP A 140 5.16 -5.12 1.20
C TRP A 140 4.72 -4.02 0.23
N PHE A 141 3.44 -3.71 0.26
CA PHE A 141 2.80 -2.69 -0.56
C PHE A 141 2.16 -1.64 0.36
N LYS A 142 2.38 -0.35 0.07
CA LYS A 142 1.72 0.77 0.76
C LYS A 142 1.48 1.92 -0.22
N LEU A 143 0.28 2.50 -0.20
CA LEU A 143 0.01 3.75 -0.91
C LEU A 143 0.51 4.93 -0.09
N ASN A 144 1.11 5.92 -0.76
CA ASN A 144 1.36 7.22 -0.18
C ASN A 144 0.14 8.13 -0.39
N LEU A 145 -0.78 8.12 0.58
CA LEU A 145 -2.05 8.86 0.48
C LEU A 145 -1.89 10.39 0.64
N ASP A 146 -0.72 10.85 1.09
CA ASP A 146 -0.44 12.27 1.31
C ASP A 146 -0.13 13.05 0.02
N VAL A 147 0.14 12.34 -1.08
CA VAL A 147 0.49 12.93 -2.38
C VAL A 147 -0.29 12.29 -3.51
N GLN A 148 -0.57 13.08 -4.54
CA GLN A 148 -1.18 12.61 -5.79
C GLN A 148 -0.26 12.95 -6.96
N ASP A 149 -0.21 12.07 -7.95
CA ASP A 149 0.42 12.34 -9.23
C ASP A 149 -0.48 13.21 -10.13
N ALA A 150 -0.01 13.53 -11.34
CA ALA A 150 -0.75 14.34 -12.31
C ALA A 150 -2.09 13.73 -12.76
N PHE A 151 -2.30 12.43 -12.52
CA PHE A 151 -3.51 11.69 -12.86
C PHE A 151 -4.42 11.45 -11.65
N GLY A 152 -4.08 12.01 -10.49
CA GLY A 152 -4.83 11.86 -9.25
C GLY A 152 -4.62 10.50 -8.55
N ASN A 153 -3.60 9.74 -8.93
CA ASN A 153 -3.25 8.48 -8.27
C ASN A 153 -2.26 8.71 -7.13
N HIS A 154 -2.28 7.82 -6.15
CA HIS A 154 -1.33 7.78 -5.05
C HIS A 154 -0.15 6.86 -5.39
N PRO A 155 1.12 7.28 -5.16
CA PRO A 155 2.27 6.42 -5.41
C PRO A 155 2.22 5.12 -4.60
N LEU A 156 2.25 3.98 -5.29
CA LEU A 156 2.32 2.65 -4.68
C LEU A 156 3.77 2.25 -4.44
N LYS A 157 4.20 2.25 -3.17
CA LYS A 157 5.54 1.83 -2.78
C LYS A 157 5.60 0.32 -2.55
N LYS A 158 6.67 -0.30 -3.05
CA LYS A 158 7.02 -1.71 -2.84
C LYS A 158 8.26 -1.79 -1.96
N PHE A 159 8.17 -2.50 -0.84
CA PHE A 159 9.30 -2.73 0.06
C PHE A 159 9.72 -4.19 -0.05
N TYR A 160 10.79 -4.42 -0.79
CA TYR A 160 11.38 -5.73 -1.00
C TYR A 160 12.20 -6.16 0.24
N PRO A 161 12.56 -7.45 0.38
CA PRO A 161 13.34 -7.94 1.52
C PRO A 161 14.64 -7.16 1.80
N GLU A 162 15.27 -6.63 0.75
CA GLU A 162 16.49 -5.80 0.80
C GLU A 162 16.28 -4.49 1.57
N PHE A 163 15.03 -4.02 1.70
CA PHE A 163 14.66 -2.88 2.54
C PHE A 163 14.80 -3.18 4.05
N LYS A 164 14.89 -4.45 4.44
CA LYS A 164 15.08 -4.90 5.83
C LYS A 164 13.98 -4.40 6.77
N PHE A 165 12.72 -4.59 6.37
CA PHE A 165 11.59 -4.51 7.28
C PHE A 165 11.25 -5.90 7.79
N ASP A 166 11.44 -6.14 9.09
CA ASP A 166 11.01 -7.38 9.74
C ASP A 166 9.83 -7.09 10.66
N LEU A 167 8.69 -7.74 10.39
CA LEU A 167 7.46 -7.55 11.14
C LEU A 167 7.55 -8.12 12.57
N SER A 168 8.25 -9.24 12.75
CA SER A 168 8.40 -9.90 14.05
C SER A 168 9.24 -9.05 15.00
N GLU A 169 10.37 -8.54 14.51
CA GLU A 169 11.22 -7.59 15.23
C GLU A 169 10.48 -6.28 15.50
N SER A 170 9.69 -5.81 14.53
CA SER A 170 8.89 -4.59 14.70
C SER A 170 7.89 -4.76 15.84
N ILE A 171 7.16 -5.88 15.90
CA ILE A 171 6.22 -6.18 17.00
C ILE A 171 6.94 -6.22 18.35
N ASN A 172 8.12 -6.85 18.43
CA ASN A 172 8.91 -6.97 19.66
C ASN A 172 9.34 -5.62 20.25
N LYS A 173 9.43 -4.56 19.44
CA LYS A 173 9.79 -3.22 19.90
C LYS A 173 8.66 -2.54 20.68
N TYR A 174 7.41 -2.92 20.46
CA TYR A 174 6.26 -2.27 21.11
C TYR A 174 5.92 -2.92 22.45
N PRO A 175 5.49 -2.13 23.45
CA PRO A 175 5.20 -2.63 24.80
C PRO A 175 3.82 -3.30 24.87
N PHE A 176 3.57 -4.33 24.05
CA PHE A 176 2.35 -5.12 24.10
C PHE A 176 2.27 -5.91 25.42
N LYS A 177 1.08 -5.98 26.00
CA LYS A 177 0.83 -6.68 27.26
C LYS A 177 0.37 -8.11 26.97
N GLY A 178 1.09 -9.08 27.53
CA GLY A 178 0.65 -10.48 27.55
C GLY A 178 0.66 -11.17 26.18
N LEU A 179 1.41 -10.64 25.21
CA LEU A 179 1.49 -11.22 23.87
C LEU A 179 2.34 -12.50 23.89
N THR A 180 1.68 -13.66 23.86
CA THR A 180 2.35 -14.95 23.68
C THR A 180 2.87 -15.10 22.26
N GLU A 181 3.80 -16.03 22.02
CA GLU A 181 4.30 -16.32 20.65
C GLU A 181 3.18 -16.75 19.69
N LEU A 182 2.19 -17.48 20.18
CA LEU A 182 1.03 -17.89 19.38
C LEU A 182 0.17 -16.68 18.95
N GLU A 183 -0.11 -15.77 19.89
CA GLU A 183 -0.85 -14.54 19.61
C GLU A 183 -0.06 -13.61 18.69
N LYS A 184 1.27 -13.56 18.84
CA LYS A 184 2.17 -12.83 17.96
C LYS A 184 2.12 -13.37 16.53
N GLU A 185 2.17 -14.68 16.32
CA GLU A 185 2.02 -15.27 14.98
C GLU A 185 0.64 -14.96 14.38
N GLY A 186 -0.42 -15.04 15.19
CA GLY A 186 -1.77 -14.63 14.80
C GLY A 186 -1.82 -13.16 14.36
N MET A 187 -1.23 -12.27 15.15
CA MET A 187 -1.09 -10.85 14.83
C MET A 187 -0.32 -10.65 13.54
N MET A 188 0.83 -11.31 13.35
CA MET A 188 1.61 -11.21 12.12
C MET A 188 0.79 -11.63 10.89
N ARG A 189 -0.01 -12.69 10.98
CA ARG A 189 -0.90 -13.11 9.89
C ARG A 189 -1.95 -12.04 9.55
N VAL A 190 -2.54 -11.40 10.56
CA VAL A 190 -3.52 -10.32 10.37
C VAL A 190 -2.85 -9.12 9.68
N LEU A 191 -1.68 -8.71 10.18
CA LEU A 191 -0.93 -7.55 9.69
C LEU A 191 -0.36 -7.76 8.28
N ARG A 192 0.21 -8.93 7.97
CA ARG A 192 0.65 -9.30 6.61
C ARG A 192 -0.48 -9.20 5.59
N ASN A 193 -1.70 -9.52 6.00
CA ASN A 193 -2.87 -9.40 5.14
C ASN A 193 -3.41 -7.96 5.03
N GLY A 194 -2.77 -6.95 5.62
CA GLY A 194 -3.23 -5.55 5.63
C GLY A 194 -4.51 -5.30 6.42
N ASN A 195 -4.78 -6.16 7.40
CA ASN A 195 -5.84 -5.94 8.39
C ASN A 195 -5.26 -5.27 9.64
N LEU A 196 -6.14 -4.70 10.47
CA LEU A 196 -5.76 -4.22 11.79
C LEU A 196 -5.86 -5.35 12.81
N ALA A 197 -4.84 -5.47 13.66
CA ALA A 197 -4.86 -6.35 14.82
C ALA A 197 -5.23 -5.56 16.07
N GLN A 198 -6.08 -6.11 16.93
CA GLN A 198 -6.37 -5.54 18.23
C GLN A 198 -5.44 -6.16 19.28
N ALA A 199 -4.88 -5.34 20.16
CA ALA A 199 -4.03 -5.80 21.26
C ALA A 199 -4.09 -4.81 22.43
N ASP A 200 -3.63 -5.23 23.60
CA ASP A 200 -3.40 -4.33 24.73
C ASP A 200 -1.94 -3.91 24.77
N MET A 201 -1.69 -2.62 24.97
CA MET A 201 -0.36 -2.01 25.01
C MET A 201 -0.20 -1.21 26.29
N LEU A 202 1.00 -1.25 26.88
CA LEU A 202 1.37 -0.42 28.01
C LEU A 202 1.88 0.93 27.52
N ILE A 203 1.11 1.99 27.74
CA ILE A 203 1.48 3.37 27.40
C ILE A 203 1.64 4.14 28.72
N GLY A 204 2.88 4.53 29.03
CA GLY A 204 3.25 5.01 30.36
C GLY A 204 3.03 3.95 31.44
N ARG A 205 2.02 4.15 32.30
CA ARG A 205 1.63 3.18 33.36
C ARG A 205 0.24 2.56 33.12
N LYS A 206 -0.40 2.85 31.99
CA LYS A 206 -1.77 2.43 31.71
C LYS A 206 -1.78 1.35 30.63
N SER A 207 -2.60 0.33 30.85
CA SER A 207 -2.95 -0.66 29.84
C SER A 207 -4.03 -0.07 28.95
N VAL A 208 -3.74 0.10 27.67
CA VAL A 208 -4.65 0.69 26.69
C VAL A 208 -4.91 -0.32 25.57
N SER A 209 -6.18 -0.55 25.24
CA SER A 209 -6.54 -1.38 24.08
C SER A 209 -6.37 -0.57 22.80
N VAL A 210 -5.58 -1.08 21.88
CA VAL A 210 -5.15 -0.41 20.65
C VAL A 210 -5.45 -1.28 19.42
N PHE A 211 -5.51 -0.63 18.26
CA PHE A 211 -5.41 -1.29 16.96
C PHE A 211 -4.05 -0.99 16.34
N VAL A 212 -3.47 -1.98 15.67
CA VAL A 212 -2.17 -1.82 15.00
C VAL A 212 -2.23 -2.29 13.55
N THR A 213 -1.49 -1.63 12.67
CA THR A 213 -1.21 -2.10 11.30
C THR A 213 0.30 -2.02 11.00
N ALA A 214 0.77 -2.80 10.04
CA ALA A 214 2.17 -2.79 9.64
C ALA A 214 2.52 -1.49 8.90
N ASN A 215 3.65 -0.89 9.26
CA ASN A 215 4.21 0.27 8.57
C ASN A 215 5.64 -0.03 8.09
N PRO A 216 5.79 -0.66 6.90
CA PRO A 216 7.10 -0.95 6.34
C PRO A 216 7.91 0.31 6.09
N GLN A 217 7.29 1.44 5.70
CA GLN A 217 7.99 2.70 5.40
C GLN A 217 8.85 3.19 6.57
N PHE A 218 8.33 3.07 7.79
CA PHE A 218 9.04 3.45 9.02
C PHE A 218 9.58 2.26 9.81
N LYS A 219 9.60 1.07 9.20
CA LYS A 219 10.07 -0.19 9.81
C LYS A 219 9.46 -0.47 11.19
N GLY A 220 8.17 -0.24 11.31
CA GLY A 220 7.43 -0.30 12.58
C GLY A 220 5.95 -0.58 12.38
N LEU A 221 5.14 -0.13 13.34
CA LEU A 221 3.69 -0.26 13.34
C LEU A 221 3.05 1.12 13.45
N ASP A 222 1.94 1.30 12.74
CA ASP A 222 1.00 2.39 13.05
C ASP A 222 0.07 1.91 14.16
N VAL A 223 -0.12 2.73 15.19
CA VAL A 223 -0.91 2.40 16.38
C VAL A 223 -2.06 3.39 16.49
N TYR A 224 -3.25 2.86 16.78
CA TYR A 224 -4.49 3.64 16.86
C TYR A 224 -5.22 3.35 18.18
N ASP A 225 -5.89 4.37 18.69
CA ASP A 225 -6.77 4.24 19.84
C ASP A 225 -8.11 3.56 19.45
N LYS A 226 -9.01 3.46 20.43
CA LYS A 226 -10.34 2.87 20.23
C LYS A 226 -11.22 3.61 19.22
N ASN A 227 -10.92 4.89 18.95
CA ASN A 227 -11.63 5.79 18.03
C ASN A 227 -10.96 5.84 16.65
N MET A 228 -9.91 5.05 16.43
CA MET A 228 -9.07 5.05 15.23
C MET A 228 -8.25 6.34 15.03
N SER A 229 -7.98 7.06 16.11
CA SER A 229 -7.01 8.16 16.12
C SER A 229 -5.59 7.62 16.30
N ILE A 230 -4.63 8.15 15.56
CA ILE A 230 -3.21 7.73 15.66
C ILE A 230 -2.69 8.04 17.06
N ILE A 231 -2.06 7.05 17.69
CA ILE A 231 -1.22 7.22 18.88
C ILE A 231 0.21 7.43 18.39
N ARG A 232 0.80 8.57 18.75
CA ARG A 232 2.13 8.93 18.25
C ARG A 232 3.23 8.11 18.91
N GLN A 233 4.35 7.94 18.21
CA GLN A 233 5.48 7.15 18.72
C GLN A 233 6.11 7.75 19.99
N ASP A 234 6.10 9.08 20.15
CA ASP A 234 6.61 9.75 21.35
C ASP A 234 5.72 9.52 22.59
N GLU A 235 4.44 9.22 22.40
CA GLU A 235 3.54 8.84 23.49
C GLU A 235 3.78 7.39 23.94
N ILE A 236 4.07 6.50 22.98
CA ILE A 236 4.37 5.09 23.24
C ILE A 236 5.76 4.92 23.85
N PHE A 237 6.73 5.65 23.30
CA PHE A 237 8.13 5.66 23.70
C PHE A 237 8.51 7.06 24.20
N PRO A 238 8.07 7.47 25.39
CA PRO A 238 8.47 8.75 25.95
C PRO A 238 9.98 8.78 26.07
N LYS A 239 10.61 9.80 25.47
CA LYS A 239 12.04 10.03 25.63
C LYS A 239 12.34 10.08 27.12
N GLN A 240 13.24 9.23 27.60
CA GLN A 240 13.79 9.42 28.94
C GLN A 240 14.44 10.80 28.94
N ILE A 241 13.87 11.73 29.69
CA ILE A 241 14.54 12.99 29.99
C ILE A 241 15.73 12.58 30.85
N ASN A 242 16.90 12.46 30.23
CA ASN A 242 18.14 12.49 30.98
C ASN A 242 18.15 13.86 31.66
N GLU A 243 18.04 13.87 32.99
CA GLU A 243 18.32 15.06 33.77
C GLU A 243 19.71 15.57 33.37
N PRO A 244 19.85 16.85 32.97
CA PRO A 244 21.16 17.41 32.71
C PRO A 244 21.93 17.42 34.03
N THR A 245 22.96 16.58 34.13
CA THR A 245 23.98 16.70 35.15
C THR A 245 24.58 18.10 35.07
N HIS A 246 24.54 18.78 36.21
CA HIS A 246 25.07 20.11 36.44
C HIS A 246 26.60 20.16 36.20
N ASN A 247 27.09 21.34 35.83
CA ASN A 247 28.48 21.77 35.55
C ASN A 247 29.02 21.49 34.14
N GLN A 248 29.49 22.48 33.36
CA GLN A 248 30.16 23.73 33.73
C GLN A 248 29.99 24.82 32.67
N GLN A 249 29.84 26.05 33.13
CA GLN A 249 29.88 27.29 32.37
C GLN A 249 31.22 27.47 31.63
N LYS A 250 31.16 27.91 30.37
CA LYS A 250 32.08 28.91 29.84
C LYS A 250 31.30 29.91 28.98
N THR A 251 31.25 31.13 29.48
CA THR A 251 30.83 32.35 28.83
C THR A 251 31.76 32.74 27.68
N ARG A 252 31.19 33.20 26.56
CA ARG A 252 31.62 34.44 25.89
C ARG A 252 30.52 34.97 24.96
N THR A 253 30.37 36.29 25.02
CA THR A 253 29.31 37.22 24.58
C THR A 253 29.27 37.44 23.04
N PRO A 254 28.24 38.13 22.51
CA PRO A 254 27.81 38.05 21.11
C PRO A 254 28.52 39.06 20.20
N SER A 255 28.51 38.79 18.90
CA SER A 255 28.58 39.83 17.88
C SER A 255 27.57 39.52 16.80
N PHE A 256 26.64 40.45 16.61
CA PHE A 256 25.83 40.60 15.41
C PHE A 256 26.71 41.34 14.39
N GLU A 257 26.81 40.84 13.17
CA GLU A 257 26.66 41.68 11.99
C GLU A 257 26.19 40.84 10.79
N THR A 258 25.37 41.49 10.01
CA THR A 258 24.38 40.98 9.06
C THR A 258 25.01 40.91 7.67
N GLU A 259 24.77 39.85 6.90
CA GLU A 259 24.69 40.00 5.45
C GLU A 259 23.78 38.94 4.82
N ILE A 260 22.98 39.42 3.87
CA ILE A 260 21.81 38.83 3.24
C ILE A 260 22.26 37.92 2.08
N GLY A 261 21.66 36.73 1.93
CA GLY A 261 21.84 35.92 0.73
C GLY A 261 21.13 34.57 0.77
N SER A 262 20.05 34.48 0.02
CA SER A 262 19.33 33.26 -0.37
C SER A 262 20.25 32.13 -0.87
N GLU A 263 20.02 30.89 -0.44
CA GLU A 263 19.55 29.81 -1.31
C GLU A 263 19.41 28.48 -0.57
N SER A 264 18.35 27.78 -0.94
CA SER A 264 17.81 26.56 -0.38
C SER A 264 18.46 25.30 -0.96
N ALA A 265 18.66 24.32 -0.08
CA ALA A 265 18.41 22.89 -0.29
C ALA A 265 19.16 22.19 -1.44
N GLN A 266 20.40 21.77 -1.15
CA GLN A 266 20.95 20.51 -1.65
C GLN A 266 20.89 19.48 -0.52
N ASP A 267 19.99 18.50 -0.67
CA ASP A 267 20.22 17.11 -0.25
C ASP A 267 19.06 16.25 -0.76
N ARG A 268 19.08 15.99 -2.08
CA ARG A 268 18.33 14.89 -2.68
C ARG A 268 19.31 13.75 -2.93
N ALA A 269 19.14 12.69 -2.14
CA ALA A 269 19.91 11.47 -2.20
C ALA A 269 19.81 10.81 -3.58
N SER A 270 20.98 10.62 -4.18
CA SER A 270 21.24 9.98 -5.45
C SER A 270 21.23 8.46 -5.30
N TRP A 271 20.22 7.77 -5.84
CA TRP A 271 20.31 6.33 -6.09
C TRP A 271 19.50 5.84 -7.31
N GLU A 272 19.14 6.74 -8.23
CA GLU A 272 18.25 6.41 -9.37
C GLU A 272 18.94 6.50 -10.75
N SER A 273 20.27 6.41 -10.81
CA SER A 273 21.01 6.47 -12.08
C SER A 273 21.94 5.28 -12.29
N SER A 274 21.35 4.09 -12.43
CA SER A 274 22.05 2.93 -13.03
C SER A 274 21.05 2.04 -13.77
N GLN A 275 20.44 2.57 -14.84
CA GLN A 275 19.90 1.76 -15.94
C GLN A 275 19.55 2.66 -17.13
N LYS A 276 20.58 3.15 -17.82
CA LYS A 276 20.50 3.64 -19.21
C LYS A 276 21.91 3.83 -19.75
N ASN A 277 22.43 2.81 -20.43
CA ASN A 277 23.34 2.96 -21.58
C ASN A 277 23.68 1.59 -22.17
N SER A 278 22.98 1.21 -23.23
CA SER A 278 23.57 0.41 -24.32
C SER A 278 22.72 0.58 -25.58
N SER A 279 22.88 1.73 -26.24
CA SER A 279 22.52 1.88 -27.64
C SER A 279 23.40 2.98 -28.22
N GLN A 280 24.47 2.57 -28.90
CA GLN A 280 25.09 3.36 -29.96
C GLN A 280 25.93 2.45 -30.86
N ASP A 281 25.43 2.32 -32.09
CA ASP A 281 26.13 2.51 -33.35
C ASP A 281 27.51 1.85 -33.55
N GLN A 282 27.52 0.89 -34.48
CA GLN A 282 28.64 0.68 -35.38
C GLN A 282 28.12 0.60 -36.83
N GLU A 283 28.07 1.75 -37.49
CA GLU A 283 28.48 1.84 -38.90
C GLU A 283 30.01 2.05 -38.91
N ILE A 284 30.75 1.35 -39.78
CA ILE A 284 31.68 1.89 -40.81
C ILE A 284 32.17 0.73 -41.72
N SER A 285 31.80 0.83 -43.00
CA SER A 285 32.51 0.49 -44.26
C SER A 285 33.36 -0.79 -44.42
N ARG A 286 32.97 -1.65 -45.38
CA ARG A 286 33.42 -1.70 -46.79
C ARG A 286 32.69 -2.80 -47.55
#